data_AF-A0A2J6SMK0-F1
#
_entry.id   AF-A0A2J6SMK0-F1
#
_cell.length_a   1.000
_cell.length_b   1.000
_cell.length_c   1.000
_cell.angle_alpha   90.00
_cell.angle_beta   90.00
_cell.angle_gamma   90.00
#
_symmetry.space_group_name_H-M   'P 1'
#
loop_
_entity.id
_entity.type
_entity.pdbx_description
1 polymer ?
#
loop_
_entity_poly.entity_id
_entity_poly.type
_entity_poly.pdbx_seq_one_letter_code
_entity_poly.pdbx_strand_id
1 'polypeptide(L)'
;MKPRGFVANPFTAVGAPWEIIRLQSSPNNRMVDLHTKSGDLPGYSSQFVLIPDWGIGFSILSAEANPTTYNVLLADLITDTLLPSTETAVREEADLLYAGTVHTPAQRRA
;
A
#
# COMPACT_ATOMS: atom_id res chain seq x y z
N MET A 1 -7.15 -1.21 8.93
CA MET A 1 -7.33 -2.61 9.41
C MET A 1 -6.11 -3.00 10.22
N LYS A 2 -6.23 -3.82 11.28
CA LYS A 2 -5.12 -4.14 12.19
C LYS A 2 -4.69 -5.61 12.08
N PRO A 3 -3.39 -5.93 12.19
CA PRO A 3 -2.92 -7.29 12.38
C PRO A 3 -3.58 -7.94 13.60
N ARG A 4 -3.87 -9.24 13.49
CA ARG A 4 -4.33 -10.12 14.58
C ARG A 4 -3.28 -11.14 15.00
N GLY A 5 -2.32 -11.44 14.12
CA GLY A 5 -1.17 -12.30 14.42
C GLY A 5 0.03 -11.94 13.56
N PHE A 6 1.22 -12.11 14.13
CA PHE A 6 2.48 -12.00 13.40
C PHE A 6 3.00 -13.41 13.10
N VAL A 7 3.61 -13.58 11.94
CA VAL A 7 4.29 -14.82 11.56
C VAL A 7 5.80 -14.63 11.62
N ALA A 8 6.57 -15.68 11.39
CA ALA A 8 8.04 -15.63 11.51
C ALA A 8 8.69 -14.59 10.58
N ASN A 9 8.08 -14.29 9.44
CA ASN A 9 8.56 -13.25 8.54
C ASN A 9 8.05 -11.86 8.99
N PRO A 10 8.95 -10.91 9.35
CA PRO A 10 8.59 -9.59 9.85
C PRO A 10 7.89 -8.70 8.80
N PHE A 11 7.97 -9.05 7.52
CA PHE A 11 7.28 -8.35 6.43
C PHE A 11 5.86 -8.88 6.18
N THR A 12 5.38 -9.79 7.01
CA THR A 12 4.05 -10.39 6.84
C THR A 12 3.31 -10.51 8.17
N ALA A 13 2.01 -10.30 8.11
CA ALA A 13 1.12 -10.52 9.24
C ALA A 13 -0.26 -11.01 8.75
N VAL A 14 -1.08 -11.48 9.68
CA VAL A 14 -2.45 -11.92 9.39
C VAL A 14 -3.44 -11.08 10.18
N GLY A 15 -4.51 -10.64 9.54
CA GLY A 15 -5.64 -9.93 10.15
C GLY A 15 -6.87 -10.83 10.26
N ALA A 16 -8.06 -10.25 10.10
CA ALA A 16 -9.27 -11.01 9.78
C ALA A 16 -10.07 -10.25 8.72
N PRO A 17 -10.20 -10.77 7.48
CA PRO A 17 -9.65 -12.00 6.91
C PRO A 17 -8.29 -11.83 6.18
N TRP A 18 -7.61 -10.70 6.41
CA TRP A 18 -6.53 -10.18 5.57
C TRP A 18 -5.20 -10.92 5.70
N GLU A 19 -4.54 -11.14 4.56
CA GLU A 19 -3.08 -11.24 4.48
C GLU A 19 -2.53 -9.81 4.50
N ILE A 20 -1.44 -9.56 5.23
CA ILE A 20 -0.83 -8.23 5.34
C ILE A 20 0.61 -8.36 4.91
N ILE A 21 0.98 -7.67 3.83
CA ILE A 21 2.33 -7.62 3.29
C ILE A 21 2.89 -6.22 3.54
N ARG A 22 4.07 -6.14 4.13
CA ARG A 22 4.74 -4.87 4.41
C ARG A 22 5.85 -4.64 3.39
N LEU A 23 5.75 -3.54 2.67
CA LEU A 23 6.73 -3.12 1.67
C LEU A 23 7.39 -1.80 2.10
N GLN A 24 8.64 -1.61 1.71
CA GLN A 24 9.30 -0.31 1.82
C GLN A 24 9.04 0.49 0.55
N SER A 25 8.38 1.64 0.69
CA SER A 25 8.14 2.53 -0.43
C SER A 25 9.39 3.33 -0.77
N SER A 26 9.68 3.45 -2.07
CA SER A 26 10.71 4.34 -2.61
C SER A 26 10.13 5.73 -2.88
N PRO A 27 10.87 6.83 -2.70
CA PRO A 27 12.27 6.91 -2.25
C PRO A 27 12.44 7.09 -0.73
N ASN A 28 11.35 7.17 0.03
CA ASN A 28 11.38 7.56 1.45
C ASN A 28 11.69 6.41 2.43
N ASN A 29 11.80 5.18 1.95
CA ASN A 29 11.91 3.96 2.76
C ASN A 29 10.82 3.80 3.83
N ARG A 30 9.66 4.44 3.61
CA ARG A 30 8.50 4.33 4.49
C ARG A 30 7.93 2.92 4.40
N MET A 31 7.67 2.31 5.55
CA MET A 31 6.94 1.03 5.60
C MET A 31 5.47 1.28 5.29
N VAL A 32 4.94 0.54 4.31
CA VAL A 32 3.55 0.58 3.88
C VAL A 32 2.97 -0.82 4.00
N ASP A 33 1.80 -0.93 4.62
CA ASP A 33 1.08 -2.19 4.77
C ASP A 33 0.06 -2.34 3.62
N LEU A 34 0.20 -3.40 2.84
CA LEU A 34 -0.75 -3.86 1.85
C LEU A 34 -1.67 -4.89 2.51
N HIS A 35 -2.97 -4.62 2.52
CA HIS A 35 -3.98 -5.59 2.95
C HIS A 35 -4.46 -6.36 1.72
N THR A 36 -4.10 -7.64 1.66
CA THR A 36 -4.36 -8.49 0.51
C THR A 36 -5.33 -9.60 0.83
N LYS A 37 -5.99 -10.09 -0.22
CA LYS A 37 -6.70 -11.35 -0.21
C LYS A 37 -6.59 -12.03 -1.57
N SER A 38 -6.13 -13.27 -1.55
CA SER A 38 -6.07 -14.14 -2.72
C SER A 38 -7.22 -15.16 -2.69
N GLY A 39 -7.54 -15.72 -3.85
CA GLY A 39 -8.49 -16.83 -3.98
C GLY A 39 -8.35 -17.53 -5.32
N ASP A 40 -8.29 -18.86 -5.30
CA ASP A 40 -8.05 -19.69 -6.48
C ASP A 40 -9.13 -20.77 -6.64
N LEU A 41 -9.49 -21.03 -7.90
CA LEU A 41 -10.27 -22.18 -8.37
C LEU A 41 -9.58 -22.77 -9.61
N PRO A 42 -9.87 -24.02 -10.02
CA PRO A 42 -9.30 -24.57 -11.25
C PRO A 42 -9.56 -23.66 -12.46
N GLY A 43 -8.50 -23.09 -13.03
CA GLY A 43 -8.56 -22.18 -14.18
C GLY A 43 -8.91 -20.71 -13.85
N TYR A 44 -9.11 -20.34 -12.58
CA TYR A 44 -9.42 -18.97 -12.16
C TYR A 44 -8.60 -18.55 -10.94
N SER A 45 -8.15 -17.31 -10.92
CA SER A 45 -7.50 -16.73 -9.74
C SER A 45 -7.95 -15.29 -9.53
N SER A 46 -7.95 -14.87 -8.27
CA SER A 46 -8.25 -13.52 -7.85
C SER A 46 -7.21 -13.00 -6.87
N GLN A 47 -6.86 -11.73 -7.02
CA GLN A 47 -6.03 -10.98 -6.09
C GLN A 47 -6.71 -9.64 -5.80
N PHE A 48 -6.92 -9.35 -4.52
CA PHE A 48 -7.48 -8.08 -4.06
C PHE A 48 -6.49 -7.40 -3.13
N VAL A 49 -6.14 -6.14 -3.40
CA VAL A 49 -5.10 -5.40 -2.69
C VAL A 49 -5.62 -4.02 -2.29
N LEU A 50 -5.45 -3.67 -1.01
CA LEU A 50 -5.74 -2.35 -0.48
C LEU A 50 -4.48 -1.75 0.15
N ILE A 51 -4.31 -0.45 -0.05
CA ILE A 51 -3.22 0.37 0.49
C ILE A 51 -3.86 1.54 1.26
N PRO A 52 -4.24 1.34 2.54
CA PRO A 52 -4.99 2.35 3.30
C PRO A 52 -4.25 3.67 3.47
N ASP A 53 -2.92 3.60 3.50
CA ASP A 53 -1.99 4.72 3.67
C ASP A 53 -2.15 5.83 2.63
N TRP A 54 -2.63 5.49 1.43
CA TRP A 54 -2.90 6.45 0.35
C TRP A 54 -4.33 6.39 -0.16
N GLY A 55 -5.19 5.55 0.44
CA GLY A 55 -6.57 5.37 -0.02
C GLY A 55 -6.70 4.73 -1.41
N ILE A 56 -5.70 3.95 -1.83
CA ILE A 56 -5.66 3.28 -3.14
C ILE A 56 -5.87 1.77 -2.97
N GLY A 57 -6.38 1.11 -4.00
CA GLY A 57 -6.46 -0.34 -4.08
C GLY A 57 -6.73 -0.81 -5.49
N PHE A 58 -6.52 -2.10 -5.74
CA PHE A 58 -6.78 -2.72 -7.03
C PHE A 58 -7.19 -4.19 -6.86
N SER A 59 -7.77 -4.74 -7.93
CA SER A 59 -8.16 -6.14 -8.02
C SER A 59 -7.76 -6.73 -9.36
N ILE A 60 -7.28 -7.96 -9.35
CA ILE A 60 -6.90 -8.72 -10.55
C ILE A 60 -7.75 -9.99 -10.56
N LEU A 61 -8.38 -10.26 -11.69
CA LEU A 61 -9.18 -11.46 -11.94
C LEU A 61 -8.67 -12.08 -13.24
N SER A 62 -8.18 -13.31 -13.15
CA SER A 62 -7.61 -14.04 -14.29
C SER A 62 -8.34 -15.35 -14.50
N ALA A 63 -8.44 -15.76 -15.77
CA ALA A 63 -9.05 -17.00 -16.20
C ALA A 63 -8.18 -17.63 -17.29
N GLU A 64 -7.24 -18.49 -16.91
CA GLU A 64 -6.22 -19.06 -17.81
C GLU A 64 -5.62 -20.36 -17.25
N ALA A 65 -4.62 -20.92 -17.92
CA ALA A 65 -3.99 -22.18 -17.54
C ALA A 65 -3.13 -22.10 -16.25
N ASN A 66 -2.54 -20.93 -15.95
CA ASN A 66 -1.74 -20.70 -14.75
C ASN A 66 -2.11 -19.38 -14.02
N PRO A 67 -3.38 -19.22 -13.62
CA PRO A 67 -3.95 -17.93 -13.27
C PRO A 67 -3.33 -17.31 -12.00
N THR A 68 -2.90 -18.15 -11.06
CA THR A 68 -2.27 -17.73 -9.80
C THR A 68 -0.91 -17.06 -10.04
N THR A 69 -0.06 -17.64 -10.89
CA THR A 69 1.27 -17.06 -11.19
C THR A 69 1.13 -15.68 -11.84
N TYR A 70 0.23 -15.53 -12.81
CA TYR A 70 0.02 -14.23 -13.45
C TYR A 70 -0.56 -13.19 -12.50
N ASN A 71 -1.47 -13.57 -11.60
CA ASN A 71 -1.98 -12.64 -10.59
C ASN A 71 -0.89 -12.12 -9.65
N VAL A 72 0.02 -12.98 -9.20
CA VAL A 72 1.15 -12.56 -8.37
C VAL A 72 2.06 -11.62 -9.15
N LEU A 73 2.46 -11.98 -10.38
CA LEU A 73 3.33 -11.14 -11.21
C LEU A 73 2.71 -9.77 -11.53
N LEU A 74 1.42 -9.74 -11.83
CA LEU A 74 0.71 -8.49 -12.10
C LEU A 74 0.56 -7.65 -10.84
N ALA A 75 0.30 -8.28 -9.68
CA ALA A 75 0.23 -7.56 -8.42
C ALA A 75 1.56 -6.90 -8.07
N ASP A 76 2.67 -7.64 -8.20
CA ASP A 76 4.02 -7.13 -7.97
C ASP A 76 4.33 -5.97 -8.93
N LEU A 77 4.07 -6.13 -10.23
CA LEU A 77 4.28 -5.08 -11.23
C LEU A 77 3.46 -3.82 -10.93
N ILE A 78 2.19 -3.98 -10.56
CA ILE A 78 1.32 -2.87 -10.20
C ILE A 78 1.85 -2.17 -8.95
N THR A 79 2.30 -2.90 -7.92
CA THR A 79 2.86 -2.29 -6.71
C THR A 79 4.19 -1.60 -6.94
N ASP A 80 5.10 -2.19 -7.71
CA ASP A 80 6.41 -1.62 -8.02
C ASP A 80 6.30 -0.30 -8.79
N THR A 81 5.23 -0.13 -9.57
CA THR A 81 4.95 1.09 -10.32
C THR A 81 4.12 2.10 -9.51
N LEU A 82 3.11 1.65 -8.77
CA LEU A 82 2.22 2.52 -7.99
C LEU A 82 2.88 3.09 -6.73
N LEU A 83 3.65 2.32 -5.96
CA LEU A 83 4.19 2.79 -4.69
C LEU A 83 5.08 4.04 -4.87
N PRO A 84 6.06 4.06 -5.81
CA PRO A 84 6.95 5.20 -5.96
C PRO A 84 6.28 6.42 -6.59
N SER A 85 5.36 6.19 -7.54
CA SER A 85 4.61 7.27 -8.19
C SER A 85 3.66 7.95 -7.22
N THR A 86 3.00 7.17 -6.34
CA THR A 86 2.10 7.71 -5.31
C THR A 86 2.88 8.51 -4.26
N GLU A 87 4.03 8.03 -3.78
CA GLU A 87 4.85 8.80 -2.84
C GLU A 87 5.36 10.12 -3.43
N THR A 88 5.64 10.14 -4.73
CA THR A 88 6.04 11.38 -5.43
C THR A 88 4.87 12.36 -5.49
N ALA A 89 3.70 11.90 -5.92
CA ALA A 89 2.50 12.74 -6.01
C ALA A 89 2.07 13.30 -4.64
N VAL A 90 2.08 12.46 -3.59
CA VAL A 90 1.74 12.89 -2.23
C VAL A 90 2.72 13.95 -1.72
N ARG A 91 4.01 13.84 -2.06
CA ARG A 91 5.01 14.86 -1.67
C ARG A 91 4.72 16.18 -2.37
N GLU A 92 4.50 16.16 -3.68
CA GLU A 92 4.20 17.37 -4.46
C GLU A 92 2.95 18.07 -3.93
N GLU A 93 1.89 17.32 -3.61
CA GLU A 93 0.68 17.87 -3.01
C GLU A 93 0.92 18.44 -1.60
N ALA A 94 1.70 17.74 -0.78
CA ALA A 94 2.06 18.24 0.56
C ALA A 94 2.87 19.53 0.51
N ASP A 95 3.81 19.65 -0.43
CA ASP A 95 4.59 20.87 -0.62
C ASP A 95 3.69 22.03 -1.06
N LEU A 96 2.72 21.80 -1.94
CA LEU A 96 1.77 22.83 -2.36
C LEU A 96 0.85 23.32 -1.22
N LEU A 97 0.42 22.42 -0.34
CA LEU A 97 -0.55 22.73 0.71
C LEU A 97 0.08 23.23 2.01
N TYR A 98 1.28 22.74 2.34
CA TYR A 98 1.89 22.95 3.65
C TYR A 98 3.24 23.67 3.60
N ALA A 99 3.83 23.94 2.43
CA ALA A 99 5.02 24.79 2.37
C ALA A 99 4.65 26.23 2.77
N GLY A 100 5.39 26.78 3.73
CA GLY A 100 5.19 28.15 4.19
C GLY A 100 6.01 28.47 5.43
N THR A 101 5.99 29.74 5.83
CA THR A 101 6.62 30.20 7.07
C THR A 101 5.53 30.49 8.09
N VAL A 102 5.58 29.79 9.23
CA VAL A 102 4.70 30.08 10.36
C VAL A 102 5.28 31.25 11.17
N HIS A 103 4.47 32.26 11.44
CA HIS A 103 4.85 33.37 12.32
C HIS A 103 4.14 33.24 13.65
N THR A 104 4.90 33.30 14.74
CA THR A 104 4.34 33.39 16.10
C THR A 104 3.83 34.81 16.33
N PRO A 105 2.60 35.03 16.82
CA PRO A 105 2.11 36.38 17.10
C PRO A 105 2.96 37.03 18.20
N ALA A 106 3.35 38.29 17.97
CA ALA A 106 4.10 39.08 18.93
C ALA A 106 3.29 39.24 20.22
N GLN A 107 3.83 38.74 21.35
CA GLN A 107 3.25 38.97 22.67
C GLN A 107 3.21 40.49 22.93
N ARG A 108 2.01 41.08 22.95
CA ARG A 108 1.82 42.42 23.52
C ARG A 108 2.09 42.34 25.01
N ARG A 109 3.25 42.85 25.43
CA ARG A 109 3.49 43.18 26.83
C ARG A 109 2.63 44.39 27.19
N ALA A 110 1.80 44.22 28.22
CA ALA A 110 1.16 45.30 28.96
C ALA A 110 2.17 45.98 29.89
#